data_AF-A0A922YQ88-F1
#
_entry.id   AF-A0A922YQ88-F1
#
_cell.length_a   1.000
_cell.length_b   1.000
_cell.length_c   1.000
_cell.angle_alpha   90.00
_cell.angle_beta   90.00
_cell.angle_gamma   90.00
#
_symmetry.space_group_name_H-M   'P 1'
#
loop_
_entity.id
_entity.type
_entity.pdbx_description
1 polymer ?
#
loop_
_entity_poly.entity_id
_entity_poly.type
_entity_poly.pdbx_seq_one_letter_code
_entity_poly.pdbx_strand_id
1 'polypeptide(L)'
;MSPGFFTRLAARLFPHRWWFLGVSALGMALLFVSISIGSEQVPAVVGALAGPIVFVPWALLCVCVWFHPERGNLQSNSKIVGRLPNAVQVGIRWYASLFLVVFFLVGALGWPVISLALP
;
A
#
# COMPACT_ATOMS: atom_id res chain seq x y z
N MET A 1 -1.10 -15.78 2.99
CA MET A 1 -0.57 -15.04 4.16
C MET A 1 -1.68 -14.85 5.18
N SER A 2 -1.46 -15.12 6.47
CA SER A 2 -2.51 -15.00 7.49
C SER A 2 -2.69 -13.55 7.98
N PRO A 3 -3.91 -13.12 8.36
CA PRO A 3 -4.14 -11.78 8.94
C PRO A 3 -3.28 -11.50 10.19
N GLY A 4 -2.90 -12.53 10.94
CA GLY A 4 -2.03 -12.41 12.12
C GLY A 4 -0.58 -11.99 11.80
N PHE A 5 -0.10 -12.26 10.59
CA PHE A 5 1.18 -11.71 10.11
C PHE A 5 1.09 -10.19 9.95
N PHE A 6 0.04 -9.72 9.27
CA PHE A 6 -0.19 -8.29 9.03
C PHE A 6 -0.39 -7.51 10.33
N THR A 7 -1.06 -8.08 11.34
CA THR A 7 -1.19 -7.42 12.65
C THR A 7 0.15 -7.25 13.36
N ARG A 8 1.04 -8.26 13.32
CA ARG A 8 2.39 -8.14 13.90
C ARG A 8 3.24 -7.11 13.15
N LEU A 9 3.17 -7.11 11.82
CA LEU A 9 3.86 -6.14 10.98
C LEU A 9 3.34 -4.72 11.25
N ALA A 10 2.02 -4.54 11.30
CA ALA A 10 1.38 -3.27 11.60
C ALA A 10 1.83 -2.70 12.95
N ALA A 11 1.87 -3.51 14.01
CA ALA A 11 2.30 -3.06 15.33
C ALA A 11 3.73 -2.49 15.33
N ARG A 12 4.65 -3.09 14.55
CA ARG A 12 6.04 -2.61 14.44
C ARG A 12 6.17 -1.36 13.57
N LEU A 13 5.38 -1.29 12.50
CA LEU A 13 5.48 -0.23 11.49
C LEU A 13 4.62 1.01 11.80
N PHE A 14 3.64 0.90 12.69
CA PHE A 14 2.69 1.98 12.98
C PHE A 14 3.31 3.31 13.41
N PRO A 15 4.43 3.37 14.18
CA PRO A 15 5.09 4.63 14.48
C PRO A 15 5.50 5.41 13.22
N HIS A 16 5.84 4.69 12.14
CA HIS A 16 6.31 5.25 10.87
C HIS A 16 5.18 5.49 9.85
N ARG A 17 3.91 5.32 10.23
CA ARG A 17 2.78 5.42 9.28
C ARG A 17 2.75 6.74 8.51
N TRP A 18 3.03 7.86 9.17
CA TRP A 18 3.05 9.16 8.51
C TRP A 18 4.23 9.34 7.57
N TRP A 19 5.35 8.66 7.85
CA TRP A 19 6.47 8.57 6.93
C TRP A 19 6.06 7.86 5.64
N PHE A 20 5.36 6.73 5.74
CA PHE A 20 4.86 6.03 4.55
C PHE A 20 3.89 6.87 3.72
N LEU A 21 2.99 7.62 4.37
CA LEU A 21 2.12 8.57 3.67
C LEU A 21 2.95 9.64 2.97
N GLY A 22 3.93 10.25 3.66
CA GLY A 22 4.79 11.29 3.11
C GLY A 22 5.59 10.80 1.89
N VAL A 23 6.22 9.62 1.98
CA VAL A 23 6.98 9.03 0.88
C VAL A 23 6.08 8.72 -0.32
N SER A 24 4.91 8.12 -0.08
CA SER A 24 3.96 7.82 -1.16
C SER A 24 3.43 9.09 -1.83
N ALA A 25 3.09 10.12 -1.06
CA ALA A 25 2.59 11.39 -1.57
C ALA A 25 3.67 12.15 -2.35
N LEU A 26 4.91 12.16 -1.84
CA LEU A 26 6.06 12.76 -2.53
C LEU A 26 6.35 12.02 -3.84
N GLY A 27 6.34 10.68 -3.83
CA GLY A 27 6.50 9.87 -5.04
C GLY A 27 5.44 10.18 -6.10
N MET A 28 4.17 10.31 -5.70
CA MET A 28 3.09 10.69 -6.59
C MET A 28 3.27 12.11 -7.16
N ALA A 29 3.67 13.06 -6.32
CA ALA A 29 3.91 14.45 -6.76
C ALA A 29 5.08 14.52 -7.76
N LEU A 30 6.18 13.81 -7.49
CA LEU A 30 7.33 13.75 -8.39
C LEU A 30 6.97 13.08 -9.73
N LEU A 31 6.17 12.01 -9.70
CA LEU A 31 5.67 11.37 -10.92
C LEU A 31 4.77 12.33 -11.72
N PHE A 32 3.86 13.03 -11.04
CA PHE A 32 2.97 14.00 -11.69
C PHE A 32 3.75 15.14 -12.35
N VAL A 33 4.73 15.71 -11.65
CA VAL A 33 5.61 16.75 -12.20
C VAL A 33 6.40 16.21 -13.39
N SER A 34 6.94 14.99 -13.28
CA SER A 34 7.68 14.32 -14.35
C SER A 34 6.86 14.15 -15.63
N ILE A 35 5.61 13.70 -15.50
CA ILE A 35 4.67 13.56 -16.63
C ILE A 35 4.29 14.94 -17.20
N SER A 36 4.08 15.94 -16.34
CA SER A 36 3.63 17.29 -16.74
C SER A 36 4.69 18.08 -17.51
N ILE A 37 5.97 17.86 -17.24
CA ILE A 37 7.07 18.55 -17.92
C ILE A 37 7.25 18.04 -19.37
N GLY A 38 6.66 16.90 -19.73
CA GLY A 38 6.57 16.44 -21.13
C GLY A 38 7.92 16.16 -21.81
N SER A 39 9.00 16.01 -21.04
CA SER A 39 10.30 15.67 -21.59
C SER A 39 10.32 14.19 -21.98
N GLU A 40 10.49 13.91 -23.28
CA GLU A 40 10.67 12.55 -23.83
C GLU A 40 11.84 11.79 -23.19
N GLN A 41 12.71 12.50 -22.45
CA GLN A 41 13.92 11.99 -21.83
C GLN A 41 13.78 11.75 -20.32
N VAL A 42 12.61 11.99 -19.71
CA VAL A 42 12.40 11.61 -18.30
C VAL A 42 12.38 10.09 -18.24
N PRO A 43 13.51 9.46 -17.90
CA PRO A 43 13.85 8.16 -18.44
C PRO A 43 12.93 7.09 -17.86
N ALA A 44 12.70 6.03 -18.61
CA ALA A 44 11.92 4.86 -18.21
C ALA A 44 12.26 4.34 -16.79
N VAL A 45 13.47 4.61 -16.30
CA VAL A 45 13.92 4.36 -14.92
C VAL A 45 13.12 5.16 -13.87
N VAL A 46 12.86 6.46 -14.07
CA VAL A 46 12.05 7.28 -13.15
C VAL A 46 10.60 6.79 -13.15
N GLY A 47 10.07 6.46 -14.33
CA GLY A 47 8.76 5.82 -14.46
C GLY A 47 8.69 4.49 -13.72
N ALA A 48 9.71 3.64 -13.88
CA ALA A 48 9.78 2.32 -13.24
C ALA A 48 9.91 2.40 -11.72
N LEU A 49 10.72 3.33 -11.21
CA LEU A 49 10.91 3.52 -9.76
C LEU A 49 9.71 4.17 -9.09
N ALA A 50 8.89 4.92 -9.83
CA ALA A 50 7.70 5.57 -9.27
C ALA A 50 6.72 4.55 -8.68
N GLY A 51 6.54 3.40 -9.33
CA GLY A 51 5.68 2.33 -8.82
C GLY A 51 6.08 1.88 -7.42
N PRO A 52 7.28 1.32 -7.22
CA PRO A 52 7.75 0.92 -5.90
C PRO A 52 7.71 2.07 -4.87
N ILE A 53 8.14 3.28 -5.23
CA ILE A 53 8.17 4.43 -4.29
C ILE A 53 6.77 4.85 -3.84
N VAL A 54 5.74 4.67 -4.68
CA VAL A 54 4.37 5.01 -4.34
C VAL A 54 3.65 3.82 -3.69
N PHE A 55 3.58 2.70 -4.40
CA PHE A 55 2.75 1.57 -4.03
C PHE A 55 3.26 0.82 -2.80
N VAL A 56 4.59 0.70 -2.60
CA VAL A 56 5.12 -0.02 -1.43
C VAL A 56 4.84 0.72 -0.13
N PRO A 57 5.19 2.01 0.02
CA PRO A 57 4.83 2.77 1.23
C PRO A 57 3.31 2.85 1.41
N TRP A 58 2.53 3.00 0.34
CA TRP A 58 1.08 2.98 0.43
C TRP A 58 0.54 1.65 0.98
N ALA A 59 1.05 0.51 0.49
CA ALA A 59 0.68 -0.80 1.00
C ALA A 59 1.05 -0.94 2.49
N LEU A 60 2.22 -0.48 2.90
CA LEU A 60 2.65 -0.50 4.31
C LEU A 60 1.79 0.42 5.19
N LEU A 61 1.39 1.58 4.67
CA LEU A 61 0.42 2.47 5.32
C LEU A 61 -0.92 1.75 5.51
N CYS A 62 -1.43 1.08 4.48
CA CYS A 62 -2.65 0.26 4.58
C CYS A 62 -2.49 -0.85 5.62
N VAL A 63 -1.36 -1.55 5.68
CA VAL A 63 -1.07 -2.53 6.74
C VAL A 63 -1.21 -1.88 8.13
N CYS A 64 -0.58 -0.73 8.34
CA CYS A 64 -0.65 0.02 9.59
C CYS A 64 -2.08 0.46 9.94
N VAL A 65 -2.82 1.03 9.00
CA VAL A 65 -4.17 1.60 9.27
C VAL A 65 -5.24 0.52 9.36
N TRP A 66 -5.08 -0.60 8.66
CA TRP A 66 -6.11 -1.65 8.63
C TRP A 66 -5.89 -2.68 9.73
N PHE A 67 -4.65 -3.11 9.96
CA PHE A 67 -4.35 -4.29 10.79
C PHE A 67 -3.72 -3.99 12.16
N HIS A 68 -3.51 -2.72 12.52
CA HIS A 68 -3.01 -2.38 13.87
C HIS A 68 -3.93 -2.96 14.95
N PRO A 69 -3.42 -3.63 16.00
CA PRO A 69 -4.24 -4.37 16.95
C PRO A 69 -5.25 -3.49 17.70
N GLU A 70 -4.87 -2.25 18.04
CA GLU A 70 -5.70 -1.36 18.86
C GLU A 70 -6.39 -0.25 18.07
N ARG A 71 -5.81 0.12 16.92
CA ARG A 71 -6.18 1.33 16.16
C ARG A 71 -6.57 1.03 14.72
N GLY A 72 -6.54 -0.25 14.34
CA GLY A 72 -6.79 -0.69 12.98
C GLY A 72 -8.28 -0.67 12.66
N ASN A 73 -8.62 -0.20 11.47
CA ASN A 73 -10.02 -0.09 11.03
C ASN A 73 -10.67 -1.45 10.69
N LEU A 74 -9.88 -2.53 10.55
CA LEU A 74 -10.39 -3.89 10.33
C LEU A 74 -10.40 -4.74 11.61
N GLN A 75 -10.20 -4.11 12.78
CA GLN A 75 -10.31 -4.82 14.06
C GLN A 75 -11.76 -4.96 14.49
N SER A 76 -12.02 -5.95 15.34
CA SER A 76 -13.32 -6.19 15.96
C SER A 76 -13.77 -5.05 16.87
N ASN A 77 -12.86 -4.21 17.34
CA ASN A 77 -13.17 -3.01 18.13
C ASN A 77 -13.41 -1.75 17.25
N SER A 78 -13.31 -1.86 15.92
CA SER A 78 -13.54 -0.71 15.04
C SER A 78 -15.03 -0.35 14.96
N LYS A 79 -15.35 0.94 14.80
CA LYS A 79 -16.75 1.41 14.76
C LYS A 79 -17.57 0.81 13.60
N ILE A 80 -16.92 0.48 12.49
CA ILE A 80 -17.57 0.01 11.26
C ILE A 80 -17.51 -1.52 11.21
N VAL A 81 -16.29 -2.09 11.14
CA VAL A 81 -16.11 -3.54 10.97
C VAL A 81 -16.49 -4.30 12.23
N GLY A 82 -16.29 -3.71 13.41
CA GLY A 82 -16.63 -4.34 14.69
C GLY A 82 -18.12 -4.62 14.88
N ARG A 83 -19.00 -3.92 14.15
CA ARG A 83 -20.46 -4.14 14.20
C ARG A 83 -20.94 -5.29 13.32
N LEU A 84 -20.08 -5.81 12.44
CA LEU A 84 -20.45 -6.89 11.51
C LEU A 84 -20.40 -8.26 12.20
N PRO A 85 -21.14 -9.27 11.69
CA PRO A 85 -21.00 -10.64 12.16
C PRO A 85 -19.54 -11.14 12.06
N ASN A 86 -19.09 -11.93 13.03
CA ASN A 86 -17.68 -12.38 13.10
C ASN A 86 -17.19 -13.03 11.79
N ALA A 87 -18.01 -13.88 11.17
CA ALA A 87 -17.67 -14.50 9.88
C ALA A 87 -17.35 -13.46 8.78
N VAL A 88 -18.10 -12.36 8.71
CA VAL A 88 -17.89 -11.27 7.76
C VAL A 88 -16.62 -10.50 8.10
N GLN A 89 -16.35 -10.24 9.39
CA GLN A 89 -15.11 -9.60 9.82
C GLN A 89 -13.87 -10.40 9.40
N VAL A 90 -13.91 -11.71 9.63
CA VAL A 90 -12.82 -12.63 9.22
C VAL A 90 -12.66 -12.63 7.71
N GLY A 91 -13.76 -12.69 6.95
CA GLY A 91 -13.75 -12.62 5.49
C GLY A 91 -13.13 -11.32 4.96
N ILE A 92 -13.54 -10.16 5.48
CA ILE A 92 -12.98 -8.85 5.09
C ILE A 92 -11.49 -8.77 5.40
N ARG A 93 -11.05 -9.24 6.58
CA ARG A 93 -9.62 -9.24 6.95
C ARG A 93 -8.79 -10.13 6.03
N TRP A 94 -9.31 -11.29 5.65
CA TRP A 94 -8.66 -12.17 4.68
C TRP A 94 -8.58 -11.54 3.30
N TYR A 95 -9.68 -10.99 2.81
CA TYR A 95 -9.72 -10.29 1.52
C TYR A 95 -8.73 -9.14 1.49
N ALA A 96 -8.72 -8.27 2.52
CA ALA A 96 -7.79 -7.16 2.62
C ALA A 96 -6.32 -7.61 2.67
N SER A 97 -6.04 -8.76 3.31
CA SER A 97 -4.70 -9.35 3.33
C SER A 97 -4.27 -9.80 1.92
N LEU A 98 -5.16 -10.47 1.18
CA LEU A 98 -4.90 -10.91 -0.20
C LEU A 98 -4.73 -9.71 -1.14
N PHE A 99 -5.63 -8.74 -1.04
CA PHE A 99 -5.55 -7.49 -1.80
C PHE A 99 -4.21 -6.80 -1.58
N LEU A 100 -3.73 -6.68 -0.34
CA LEU A 100 -2.44 -6.03 -0.07
C LEU A 100 -1.25 -6.78 -0.66
N VAL A 101 -1.27 -8.11 -0.64
CA VAL A 101 -0.22 -8.91 -1.28
C VAL A 101 -0.21 -8.66 -2.79
N VAL A 102 -1.37 -8.75 -3.43
CA VAL A 102 -1.49 -8.53 -4.88
C VAL A 102 -1.09 -7.09 -5.23
N PHE A 103 -1.61 -6.11 -4.50
CA PHE A 103 -1.31 -4.69 -4.70
C PHE A 103 0.18 -4.40 -4.54
N PHE A 104 0.82 -4.95 -3.50
CA PHE A 104 2.26 -4.82 -3.30
C PHE A 104 3.04 -5.45 -4.46
N LEU A 105 2.71 -6.67 -4.89
CA LEU A 105 3.41 -7.35 -5.98
C LEU A 105 3.24 -6.62 -7.32
N VAL A 106 2.02 -6.18 -7.62
CA VAL A 106 1.73 -5.41 -8.84
C VAL A 106 2.46 -4.07 -8.80
N GLY A 107 2.43 -3.35 -7.68
CA GLY A 107 3.09 -2.05 -7.56
C GLY A 107 4.61 -2.11 -7.51
N ALA A 108 5.17 -3.14 -6.85
CA ALA A 108 6.61 -3.28 -6.66
C ALA A 108 7.31 -3.99 -7.83
N LEU A 109 6.63 -4.93 -8.50
CA LEU A 109 7.22 -5.75 -9.57
C LEU A 109 6.51 -5.53 -10.91
N GLY A 110 5.17 -5.58 -10.90
CA GLY A 110 4.38 -5.44 -12.12
C GLY A 110 4.58 -4.07 -12.79
N TRP A 111 4.57 -3.00 -12.00
CA TRP A 111 4.73 -1.64 -12.51
C TRP A 111 6.08 -1.42 -13.20
N PRO A 112 7.25 -1.71 -12.57
CA PRO A 112 8.53 -1.63 -13.25
C PRO A 112 8.57 -2.41 -14.57
N VAL A 113 8.06 -3.65 -14.57
CA VAL A 113 8.04 -4.50 -15.77
C VAL A 113 7.23 -3.86 -16.90
N ILE A 114 6.04 -3.35 -16.60
CA ILE A 114 5.18 -2.69 -17.58
C ILE A 114 5.82 -1.39 -18.09
N SER A 115 6.34 -0.56 -17.18
CA SER A 115 6.96 0.73 -17.53
C SER A 115 8.25 0.62 -18.33
N LEU A 116 8.96 -0.51 -18.23
CA LEU A 116 10.17 -0.78 -19.00
C LEU A 116 9.86 -1.51 -20.31
N ALA A 117 8.71 -2.17 -20.42
CA ALA A 117 8.29 -2.91 -21.60
C ALA A 117 7.46 -2.06 -22.59
N LEU A 118 6.81 -1.00 -22.11
CA LEU A 118 6.09 -0.05 -22.95
C LEU A 118 7.06 1.09 -23.36
N PRO A 119 7.28 1.32 -24.68
CA PRO A 119 8.13 2.39 -25.19
C PRO A 119 7.51 3.78 -25.00
#